data_AF-K7KFU8-F1
#
_entry.id   AF-K7KFU8-F1
#
_cell.length_a   1.000
_cell.length_b   1.000
_cell.length_c   1.000
_cell.angle_alpha   90.00
_cell.angle_beta   90.00
_cell.angle_gamma   90.00
#
_symmetry.space_group_name_H-M   'P 1'
#
loop_
_entity.id
_entity.type
_entity.pdbx_description
1 polymer ?
#
loop_
_entity_poly.entity_id
_entity_poly.type
_entity_poly.pdbx_seq_one_letter_code
_entity_poly.pdbx_strand_id
1 'polypeptide(L)'
;MKTLIYNVLTGRWFMLFASLLIMAAAGAAYMFGMYSNEVKTSLGYDQTTLNLLSFFKDVSATVGIIMNFFGYFIIFLAVTGRIAKPQAWKMCLYICIGLNSQTFTNMGGTVTCVKNFPGSRGNVLGLLKGYVGSSSAIVAQLYHAFYGDHNPQAVILLIAWLPAAVSFLFLPTIRIFNSVHHPNENKVFYHLLYISLALAGFLMVLIIMQNKLSFTRPEYVTVGVVVFIFLLLPLVEVFLEKK
;
A
#
# COMPACT_ATOMS: atom_id res chain seq x y z
N MET A 1 -33.63 -6.12 -28.13
CA MET A 1 -32.69 -6.79 -27.20
C MET A 1 -31.21 -6.42 -27.45
N LYS A 2 -30.69 -6.51 -28.69
CA LYS A 2 -29.28 -6.17 -29.00
C LYS A 2 -28.85 -4.77 -28.53
N THR A 3 -29.69 -3.75 -28.73
CA THR A 3 -29.40 -2.36 -28.29
C THR A 3 -29.31 -2.23 -26.77
N LEU A 4 -30.15 -2.95 -26.02
CA LEU A 4 -30.10 -2.95 -24.55
C LEU A 4 -28.80 -3.59 -24.08
N ILE A 5 -28.44 -4.76 -24.64
CA ILE A 5 -27.19 -5.45 -24.32
C ILE A 5 -26.00 -4.55 -24.62
N TYR A 6 -25.98 -3.91 -25.80
CA TYR A 6 -24.93 -2.97 -26.17
C TYR A 6 -24.83 -1.81 -25.17
N ASN A 7 -25.95 -1.15 -24.85
CA ASN A 7 -25.97 -0.03 -23.90
C ASN A 7 -25.54 -0.44 -22.48
N VAL A 8 -25.85 -1.67 -22.06
CA VAL A 8 -25.37 -2.21 -20.79
C VAL A 8 -23.85 -2.41 -20.86
N LEU A 9 -23.33 -3.08 -21.89
CA LEU A 9 -21.91 -3.39 -22.04
C LEU A 9 -21.03 -2.13 -22.24
N THR A 10 -21.56 -1.07 -22.86
CA THR A 10 -20.86 0.22 -22.98
C THR A 10 -21.16 1.18 -21.83
N GLY A 11 -21.96 0.74 -20.85
CA GLY A 11 -22.40 1.58 -19.74
C GLY A 11 -21.32 1.76 -18.66
N ARG A 12 -21.33 2.93 -17.99
CA ARG A 12 -20.41 3.26 -16.89
C ARG A 12 -20.41 2.22 -15.76
N TRP A 13 -21.56 1.59 -15.50
CA TRP A 13 -21.72 0.58 -14.45
C TRP A 13 -21.09 -0.75 -14.84
N PHE A 14 -21.16 -1.11 -16.12
CA PHE A 14 -20.49 -2.31 -16.62
C PHE A 14 -18.97 -2.13 -16.62
N MET A 15 -18.45 -0.94 -16.94
CA MET A 15 -17.03 -0.62 -16.80
C MET A 15 -16.54 -0.80 -15.35
N LEU A 16 -17.32 -0.32 -14.36
CA LEU A 16 -17.01 -0.53 -12.94
C LEU A 16 -17.04 -2.02 -12.58
N PHE A 17 -18.09 -2.74 -12.98
CA PHE A 17 -18.22 -4.18 -12.76
C PHE A 17 -17.04 -4.98 -13.36
N ALA A 18 -16.66 -4.70 -14.60
CA ALA A 18 -15.51 -5.32 -15.25
C ALA A 18 -14.21 -5.02 -14.49
N SER A 19 -14.04 -3.79 -13.98
CA SER A 19 -12.90 -3.41 -13.16
C SER A 19 -12.86 -4.17 -11.83
N LEU A 20 -14.01 -4.39 -11.18
CA LEU A 20 -14.10 -5.23 -9.97
C LEU A 20 -13.64 -6.66 -10.25
N LEU A 21 -14.05 -7.25 -11.39
CA LEU A 21 -13.60 -8.58 -11.79
C LEU A 21 -12.09 -8.65 -12.06
N ILE A 22 -11.52 -7.63 -12.72
CA ILE A 22 -10.07 -7.54 -12.95
C ILE A 22 -9.32 -7.47 -11.62
N MET A 23 -9.77 -6.64 -10.68
CA MET A 23 -9.15 -6.51 -9.35
C MET A 23 -9.28 -7.80 -8.53
N ALA A 24 -10.39 -8.52 -8.65
CA ALA A 24 -10.58 -9.83 -8.02
C ALA A 24 -9.60 -10.89 -8.56
N ALA A 25 -9.27 -10.84 -9.87
CA ALA A 25 -8.33 -11.76 -10.51
C ALA A 25 -6.84 -11.38 -10.31
N ALA A 26 -6.52 -10.13 -9.94
CA ALA A 26 -5.14 -9.64 -9.77
C ALA A 26 -4.41 -10.20 -8.53
N GLY A 27 -5.04 -11.08 -7.75
CA GLY A 27 -4.50 -11.63 -6.50
C GLY A 27 -3.36 -12.66 -6.66
N ALA A 28 -3.05 -13.11 -7.89
CA ALA A 28 -2.12 -14.21 -8.16
C ALA A 28 -0.71 -14.01 -7.57
N ALA A 29 -0.22 -12.76 -7.53
CA ALA A 29 1.10 -12.45 -6.97
C ALA A 29 1.19 -12.83 -5.47
N TYR A 30 0.08 -12.71 -4.72
CA TYR A 30 0.02 -13.05 -3.30
C TYR A 30 -0.12 -14.55 -3.05
N MET A 31 -0.45 -15.32 -4.09
CA MET A 31 -0.52 -16.78 -4.03
C MET A 31 0.86 -17.45 -4.09
N PHE A 32 1.97 -16.69 -4.13
CA PHE A 32 3.32 -17.25 -4.05
C PHE A 32 3.49 -18.21 -2.86
N GLY A 33 2.86 -17.94 -1.72
CA GLY A 33 2.88 -18.85 -0.56
C GLY A 33 2.22 -20.22 -0.79
N MET A 34 1.38 -20.38 -1.82
CA MET A 34 0.70 -21.64 -2.16
C MET A 34 1.57 -22.54 -3.03
N TYR A 35 2.27 -21.99 -4.03
CA TYR A 35 3.07 -22.77 -4.97
C TYR A 35 4.58 -22.73 -4.70
N SER A 36 5.08 -21.83 -3.84
CA SER A 36 6.51 -21.74 -3.54
C SER A 36 7.10 -23.00 -2.90
N ASN A 37 6.30 -23.72 -2.10
CA ASN A 37 6.72 -25.02 -1.55
C ASN A 37 6.87 -26.07 -2.65
N GLU A 38 5.95 -26.11 -3.61
CA GLU A 38 6.04 -27.03 -4.76
C GLU A 38 7.29 -26.73 -5.58
N VAL A 39 7.54 -25.46 -5.91
CA VAL A 39 8.78 -25.04 -6.60
C VAL A 39 10.02 -25.48 -5.82
N LYS A 40 10.02 -25.34 -4.50
CA LYS A 40 11.14 -25.77 -3.65
C LYS A 40 11.33 -27.29 -3.68
N THR A 41 10.26 -28.07 -3.51
CA THR A 41 10.33 -29.53 -3.42
C THR A 41 10.60 -30.18 -4.78
N SER A 42 9.98 -29.70 -5.86
CA SER A 42 10.19 -30.24 -7.21
C SER A 42 11.58 -29.93 -7.77
N LEU A 43 12.17 -28.79 -7.39
CA LEU A 43 13.50 -28.36 -7.88
C LEU A 43 14.66 -28.68 -6.92
N GLY A 44 14.38 -29.32 -5.77
CA GLY A 44 15.42 -29.73 -4.81
C GLY A 44 16.14 -28.56 -4.14
N TYR A 45 15.46 -27.42 -3.92
CA TYR A 45 16.07 -26.21 -3.37
C TYR A 45 16.31 -26.27 -1.85
N ASP A 46 17.50 -25.86 -1.44
CA ASP A 46 18.02 -25.88 -0.08
C ASP A 46 17.93 -24.50 0.64
N GLN A 47 18.55 -24.39 1.83
CA GLN A 47 18.60 -23.14 2.61
C GLN A 47 19.37 -22.02 1.88
N THR A 48 20.35 -22.35 1.03
CA THR A 48 21.07 -21.39 0.18
C THR A 48 20.10 -20.64 -0.73
N THR A 49 19.09 -21.36 -1.25
CA THR A 49 18.03 -20.77 -2.07
C THR A 49 17.14 -19.81 -1.29
N LEU A 50 16.90 -20.05 0.01
CA LEU A 50 16.14 -19.13 0.86
C LEU A 50 16.87 -17.81 1.11
N ASN A 51 18.20 -17.87 1.27
CA ASN A 51 19.04 -16.68 1.40
C ASN A 51 19.04 -15.88 0.09
N LEU A 52 19.14 -16.57 -1.06
CA LEU A 52 19.06 -15.95 -2.38
C LEU A 52 17.70 -15.29 -2.63
N LEU A 53 16.60 -15.96 -2.28
CA LEU A 53 15.25 -15.41 -2.39
C LEU A 53 15.06 -14.17 -1.51
N SER A 54 15.62 -14.19 -0.30
CA SER A 54 15.59 -13.03 0.61
C SER A 54 16.37 -11.85 0.02
N PHE A 55 17.52 -12.10 -0.58
CA PHE A 55 18.30 -11.08 -1.30
C PHE A 55 17.51 -10.47 -2.46
N PHE A 56 16.91 -11.28 -3.35
CA PHE A 56 16.08 -10.77 -4.45
C PHE A 56 14.86 -9.99 -3.97
N LYS A 57 14.26 -10.41 -2.85
CA LYS A 57 13.18 -9.67 -2.19
C LYS A 57 13.68 -8.28 -1.76
N ASP A 58 14.83 -8.19 -1.10
CA ASP A 58 15.41 -6.90 -0.68
C ASP A 58 15.81 -6.01 -1.87
N VAL A 59 16.36 -6.60 -2.95
CA VAL A 59 16.67 -5.90 -4.20
C VAL A 59 15.40 -5.32 -4.82
N SER A 60 14.35 -6.13 -4.95
CA SER A 60 13.09 -5.71 -5.55
C SER A 60 12.44 -4.55 -4.77
N ALA A 61 12.42 -4.62 -3.43
CA ALA A 61 11.94 -3.53 -2.61
C ALA A 61 12.80 -2.25 -2.73
N THR A 62 14.13 -2.39 -2.79
CA THR A 62 15.05 -1.25 -2.97
C THR A 62 14.84 -0.58 -4.33
N VAL A 63 14.67 -1.36 -5.39
CA VAL A 63 14.31 -0.86 -6.72
C VAL A 63 12.96 -0.13 -6.67
N GLY A 64 11.97 -0.68 -5.97
CA GLY A 64 10.68 -0.03 -5.72
C GLY A 64 10.82 1.34 -5.05
N ILE A 65 11.64 1.45 -4.00
CA ILE A 65 11.91 2.72 -3.31
C ILE A 65 12.48 3.77 -4.28
N ILE A 66 13.50 3.40 -5.07
CA ILE A 66 14.14 4.28 -6.04
C ILE A 66 13.15 4.70 -7.14
N MET A 67 12.40 3.74 -7.69
CA MET A 67 11.38 4.01 -8.70
C MET A 67 10.29 4.95 -8.18
N ASN A 68 9.85 4.78 -6.92
CA ASN A 68 8.84 5.65 -6.32
C ASN A 68 9.36 7.08 -6.24
N PHE A 69 10.53 7.27 -5.63
CA PHE A 69 11.09 8.59 -5.45
C PHE A 69 11.30 9.28 -6.79
N PHE A 70 12.08 8.71 -7.71
CA PHE A 70 12.39 9.36 -8.98
C PHE A 70 11.18 9.48 -9.92
N GLY A 71 10.29 8.46 -9.95
CA GLY A 71 9.09 8.48 -10.78
C GLY A 71 8.19 9.67 -10.45
N TYR A 72 7.87 9.87 -9.16
CA TYR A 72 7.03 10.99 -8.74
C TYR A 72 7.80 12.31 -8.61
N PHE A 73 9.07 12.29 -8.22
CA PHE A 73 9.87 13.51 -8.09
C PHE A 73 10.07 14.20 -9.44
N ILE A 74 10.32 13.46 -10.52
CA ILE A 74 10.43 14.05 -11.86
C ILE A 74 9.08 14.65 -12.31
N ILE A 75 7.96 14.01 -11.99
CA ILE A 75 6.62 14.57 -12.23
C ILE A 75 6.45 15.88 -11.46
N PHE A 76 6.84 15.92 -10.18
CA PHE A 76 6.80 17.14 -9.39
C PHE A 76 7.64 18.26 -10.01
N LEU A 77 8.87 17.97 -10.45
CA LEU A 77 9.71 18.95 -11.14
C LEU A 77 9.09 19.45 -12.45
N ALA A 78 8.43 18.57 -13.21
CA ALA A 78 7.73 18.93 -14.44
C ALA A 78 6.55 19.87 -14.16
N VAL A 79 5.73 19.54 -13.16
CA VAL A 79 4.52 20.30 -12.81
C VAL A 79 4.86 21.63 -12.15
N THR A 80 5.98 21.73 -11.42
CA THR A 80 6.47 22.99 -10.83
C THR A 80 7.28 23.85 -11.80
N GLY A 81 7.44 23.43 -13.06
CA GLY A 81 8.18 24.19 -14.08
C GLY A 81 9.69 24.24 -13.85
N ARG A 82 10.23 23.38 -12.98
CA ARG A 82 11.69 23.31 -12.69
C ARG A 82 12.47 22.57 -13.77
N ILE A 83 11.79 21.86 -14.67
CA ILE A 83 12.36 21.25 -15.87
C ILE A 83 11.54 21.65 -17.10
N ALA A 84 12.16 21.57 -18.28
CA ALA A 84 11.46 21.78 -19.53
C ALA A 84 10.26 20.83 -19.65
N LYS A 85 9.12 21.35 -20.14
CA LYS A 85 7.88 20.60 -20.30
C LYS A 85 8.14 19.28 -21.04
N PRO A 86 8.01 18.13 -20.37
CA PRO A 86 8.23 16.86 -21.02
C PRO A 86 7.15 16.60 -22.07
N GLN A 87 7.50 15.88 -23.14
CA GLN A 87 6.50 15.35 -24.06
C GLN A 87 5.57 14.38 -23.31
N ALA A 88 4.33 14.23 -23.81
CA ALA A 88 3.31 13.40 -23.17
C ALA A 88 3.79 11.96 -22.88
N TRP A 89 4.52 11.34 -23.82
CA TRP A 89 5.05 9.98 -23.64
C TRP A 89 6.05 9.88 -22.47
N LYS A 90 6.84 10.93 -22.20
CA LYS A 90 7.77 10.98 -21.07
C LYS A 90 6.99 11.02 -19.76
N MET A 91 5.91 11.81 -19.70
CA MET A 91 5.01 11.83 -18.54
C MET A 91 4.34 10.48 -18.31
N CYS A 92 3.87 9.81 -19.38
CA CYS A 92 3.33 8.45 -19.29
C CYS A 92 4.37 7.49 -18.70
N LEU A 93 5.62 7.56 -19.16
CA LEU A 93 6.71 6.73 -18.64
C LEU A 93 6.98 7.01 -17.15
N TYR A 94 7.03 8.28 -16.72
CA TYR A 94 7.22 8.62 -15.31
C TYR A 94 6.07 8.12 -14.42
N ILE A 95 4.82 8.27 -14.88
CA ILE A 95 3.64 7.76 -14.17
C ILE A 95 3.70 6.22 -14.10
N CYS A 96 4.04 5.55 -15.19
CA CYS A 96 4.20 4.09 -15.20
C CYS A 96 5.26 3.62 -14.19
N ILE A 97 6.41 4.30 -14.11
CA ILE A 97 7.47 3.99 -13.12
C ILE A 97 6.94 4.22 -11.70
N GLY A 98 6.33 5.37 -11.43
CA GLY A 98 5.78 5.71 -10.12
C GLY A 98 4.68 4.76 -9.66
N LEU A 99 3.77 4.35 -10.55
CA LEU A 99 2.71 3.40 -10.22
C LEU A 99 3.24 1.97 -9.98
N ASN A 100 4.18 1.49 -10.82
CA ASN A 100 4.73 0.14 -10.66
C ASN A 100 5.62 0.01 -9.41
N SER A 101 6.25 1.10 -8.96
CA SER A 101 7.09 1.12 -7.77
C SER A 101 6.41 0.55 -6.52
N GLN A 102 5.11 0.85 -6.36
CA GLN A 102 4.29 0.39 -5.24
C GLN A 102 4.13 -1.12 -5.24
N THR A 103 4.04 -1.75 -6.42
CA THR A 103 3.95 -3.21 -6.55
C THR A 103 5.20 -3.88 -5.98
N PHE A 104 6.39 -3.38 -6.29
CA PHE A 104 7.66 -3.93 -5.80
C PHE A 104 7.77 -3.85 -4.27
N THR A 105 7.55 -2.66 -3.71
CA THR A 105 7.62 -2.45 -2.25
C THR A 105 6.56 -3.27 -1.51
N ASN A 106 5.31 -3.28 -2.00
CA ASN A 106 4.22 -4.03 -1.37
C ASN A 106 4.47 -5.54 -1.39
N MET A 107 5.06 -6.06 -2.46
CA MET A 107 5.36 -7.48 -2.60
C MET A 107 6.42 -7.93 -1.59
N GLY A 108 7.50 -7.16 -1.41
CA GLY A 108 8.56 -7.49 -0.45
C GLY A 108 8.04 -7.64 0.99
N GLY A 109 7.17 -6.72 1.42
CA GLY A 109 6.50 -6.80 2.72
C GLY A 109 5.49 -7.95 2.81
N THR A 110 4.57 -8.02 1.85
CA THR A 110 3.43 -8.95 1.92
C THR A 110 3.87 -10.42 1.87
N VAL A 111 4.79 -10.77 0.96
CA VAL A 111 5.27 -12.16 0.83
C VAL A 111 5.98 -12.61 2.09
N THR A 112 6.75 -11.72 2.71
CA THR A 112 7.45 -12.01 3.97
C THR A 112 6.47 -12.22 5.11
N CYS A 113 5.46 -11.34 5.27
CA CYS A 113 4.44 -11.49 6.30
C CYS A 113 3.62 -12.77 6.14
N VAL A 114 3.20 -13.12 4.92
CA VAL A 114 2.47 -14.37 4.64
C VAL A 114 3.30 -15.60 5.02
N LYS A 115 4.61 -15.55 4.80
CA LYS A 115 5.52 -16.64 5.18
C LYS A 115 5.72 -16.74 6.69
N ASN A 116 5.76 -15.60 7.38
CA ASN A 116 5.91 -15.54 8.83
C ASN A 116 4.65 -16.03 9.57
N PHE A 117 3.46 -15.90 8.97
CA PHE A 117 2.18 -16.32 9.57
C PHE A 117 1.45 -17.35 8.68
N PRO A 118 1.95 -18.59 8.60
CA PRO A 118 1.42 -19.60 7.69
C PRO A 118 0.00 -20.05 8.06
N GLY A 119 -0.42 -19.96 9.33
CA GLY A 119 -1.76 -20.30 9.80
C GLY A 119 -2.81 -19.22 9.56
N SER A 120 -2.38 -17.95 9.46
CA SER A 120 -3.27 -16.78 9.37
C SER A 120 -3.00 -15.93 8.11
N ARG A 121 -2.60 -16.57 7.00
CA ARG A 121 -2.28 -15.90 5.73
C ARG A 121 -3.40 -14.99 5.24
N GLY A 122 -4.65 -15.44 5.38
CA GLY A 122 -5.84 -14.67 5.01
C GLY A 122 -5.97 -13.38 5.82
N ASN A 123 -5.76 -13.44 7.14
CA ASN A 123 -5.83 -12.29 8.03
C ASN A 123 -4.71 -11.28 7.69
N VAL A 124 -3.48 -11.77 7.47
CA VAL A 124 -2.34 -10.93 7.05
C VAL A 124 -2.64 -10.23 5.72
N LEU A 125 -3.07 -10.97 4.71
CA LEU A 125 -3.37 -10.41 3.39
C LEU A 125 -4.50 -9.39 3.47
N GLY A 126 -5.58 -9.70 4.20
CA GLY A 126 -6.73 -8.81 4.39
C GLY A 126 -6.31 -7.49 5.06
N LEU A 127 -5.53 -7.55 6.13
CA LEU A 127 -5.04 -6.36 6.83
C LEU A 127 -4.12 -5.51 5.94
N LEU A 128 -3.07 -6.12 5.38
CA LEU A 128 -2.10 -5.38 4.57
C LEU A 128 -2.76 -4.77 3.32
N LYS A 129 -3.68 -5.49 2.67
CA LYS A 129 -4.42 -4.96 1.51
C LYS A 129 -5.42 -3.89 1.90
N GLY A 130 -6.07 -4.02 3.06
CA GLY A 130 -6.91 -2.98 3.64
C GLY A 130 -6.14 -1.65 3.78
N TYR A 131 -4.92 -1.72 4.32
CA TYR A 131 -4.04 -0.54 4.43
C TYR A 131 -3.61 0.03 3.09
N VAL A 132 -3.35 -0.81 2.07
CA VAL A 132 -3.09 -0.31 0.72
C VAL A 132 -4.29 0.47 0.19
N GLY A 133 -5.52 -0.01 0.42
CA GLY A 133 -6.74 0.70 0.03
C GLY A 133 -6.90 2.05 0.75
N SER A 134 -6.75 2.06 2.09
CA SER A 134 -6.90 3.29 2.90
C SER A 134 -5.71 4.25 2.80
N SER A 135 -4.56 3.79 2.27
CA SER A 135 -3.35 4.61 2.13
C SER A 135 -3.57 5.91 1.35
N SER A 136 -4.42 5.88 0.31
CA SER A 136 -4.75 7.07 -0.49
C SER A 136 -5.46 8.14 0.35
N ALA A 137 -6.40 7.73 1.20
CA ALA A 137 -7.08 8.62 2.13
C ALA A 137 -6.12 9.14 3.22
N ILE A 138 -5.25 8.28 3.75
CA ILE A 138 -4.23 8.67 4.74
C ILE A 138 -3.30 9.74 4.15
N VAL A 139 -2.76 9.50 2.95
CA VAL A 139 -1.85 10.44 2.27
C VAL A 139 -2.55 11.76 1.96
N ALA A 140 -3.83 11.74 1.57
CA ALA A 140 -4.60 12.97 1.37
C ALA A 140 -4.69 13.81 2.65
N GLN A 141 -4.97 13.19 3.80
CA GLN A 141 -5.03 13.92 5.07
C GLN A 141 -3.66 14.45 5.50
N LEU A 142 -2.60 13.67 5.30
CA LEU A 142 -1.22 14.12 5.55
C LEU A 142 -0.82 15.28 4.64
N TYR A 143 -1.28 15.30 3.39
CA TYR A 143 -1.06 16.42 2.48
C TYR A 143 -1.67 17.72 3.01
N HIS A 144 -2.96 17.70 3.37
CA HIS A 144 -3.61 18.89 3.94
C HIS A 144 -2.96 19.31 5.27
N ALA A 145 -2.56 18.36 6.11
CA ALA A 145 -1.89 18.65 7.38
C ALA A 145 -0.49 19.29 7.20
N PHE A 146 0.34 18.75 6.30
CA PHE A 146 1.72 19.21 6.13
C PHE A 146 1.83 20.46 5.24
N TYR A 147 1.13 20.49 4.10
CA TYR A 147 1.31 21.52 3.08
C TYR A 147 0.17 22.54 3.04
N GLY A 148 -1.01 22.20 3.56
CA GLY A 148 -2.22 23.01 3.40
C GLY A 148 -2.65 23.13 1.93
N ASP A 149 -3.66 23.95 1.68
CA ASP A 149 -4.28 24.04 0.34
C ASP A 149 -3.59 25.03 -0.62
N HIS A 150 -2.49 25.65 -0.18
CA HIS A 150 -1.80 26.68 -0.97
C HIS A 150 -0.93 26.13 -2.11
N ASN A 151 -0.56 24.85 -2.07
CA ASN A 151 0.35 24.24 -3.04
C ASN A 151 -0.13 22.84 -3.48
N PRO A 152 -1.05 22.76 -4.44
CA PRO A 152 -1.57 21.48 -4.94
C PRO A 152 -0.47 20.60 -5.54
N GLN A 153 0.63 21.18 -6.05
CA GLN A 153 1.75 20.38 -6.58
C GLN A 153 2.47 19.60 -5.48
N ALA A 154 2.42 20.07 -4.22
CA ALA A 154 3.11 19.44 -3.10
C ALA A 154 2.57 18.05 -2.75
N VAL A 155 1.35 17.68 -3.19
CA VAL A 155 0.84 16.30 -3.05
C VAL A 155 1.73 15.30 -3.80
N ILE A 156 2.25 15.69 -4.98
CA ILE A 156 3.13 14.85 -5.79
C ILE A 156 4.48 14.70 -5.09
N LEU A 157 4.98 15.77 -4.48
CA LEU A 157 6.19 15.73 -3.67
C LEU A 157 6.01 14.79 -2.47
N LEU A 158 4.89 14.89 -1.75
CA LEU A 158 4.58 14.02 -0.61
C LEU A 158 4.60 12.54 -1.02
N ILE A 159 3.94 12.18 -2.13
CA ILE A 159 3.92 10.82 -2.67
C ILE A 159 5.31 10.36 -3.14
N ALA A 160 6.17 11.29 -3.60
CA ALA A 160 7.54 10.97 -3.98
C ALA A 160 8.40 10.57 -2.78
N TRP A 161 8.41 11.36 -1.70
CA TRP A 161 9.34 11.15 -0.60
C TRP A 161 8.77 10.32 0.55
N LEU A 162 7.50 10.48 0.94
CA LEU A 162 6.97 9.86 2.16
C LEU A 162 6.94 8.32 2.07
N PRO A 163 6.35 7.70 1.02
CA PRO A 163 6.39 6.25 0.86
C PRO A 163 7.84 5.73 0.75
N ALA A 164 8.72 6.46 0.07
CA ALA A 164 10.12 6.07 -0.08
C ALA A 164 10.86 6.09 1.27
N ALA A 165 10.67 7.14 2.07
CA ALA A 165 11.28 7.29 3.39
C ALA A 165 10.78 6.22 4.38
N VAL A 166 9.47 5.99 4.45
CA VAL A 166 8.88 4.94 5.30
C VAL A 166 9.39 3.56 4.87
N SER A 167 9.37 3.27 3.57
CA SER A 167 9.85 1.98 3.07
C SER A 167 11.33 1.79 3.36
N PHE A 168 12.17 2.80 3.14
CA PHE A 168 13.60 2.74 3.44
C PHE A 168 13.87 2.50 4.92
N LEU A 169 13.12 3.17 5.81
CA LEU A 169 13.27 3.04 7.25
C LEU A 169 12.87 1.64 7.77
N PHE A 170 11.77 1.08 7.26
CA PHE A 170 11.22 -0.19 7.77
C PHE A 170 11.64 -1.43 6.98
N LEU A 171 12.19 -1.30 5.77
CA LEU A 171 12.63 -2.43 4.95
C LEU A 171 13.61 -3.37 5.70
N PRO A 172 14.62 -2.89 6.45
CA PRO A 172 15.55 -3.76 7.18
C PRO A 172 14.87 -4.63 8.25
N THR A 173 13.69 -4.24 8.73
CA THR A 173 12.90 -4.96 9.75
C THR A 173 12.08 -6.10 9.13
N ILE A 174 11.78 -6.04 7.83
CA ILE A 174 10.98 -7.05 7.12
C ILE A 174 11.85 -8.27 6.80
N ARG A 175 11.91 -9.22 7.73
CA ARG A 175 12.69 -10.46 7.61
C ARG A 175 11.81 -11.70 7.79
N ILE A 176 12.24 -12.81 7.20
CA ILE A 176 11.59 -14.11 7.38
C ILE A 176 12.05 -14.67 8.73
N PHE A 177 11.10 -15.05 9.58
CA PHE A 177 11.35 -15.74 10.84
C PHE A 177 10.93 -17.22 10.71
N ASN A 178 11.54 -18.09 11.51
CA ASN A 178 11.04 -19.45 11.67
C ASN A 178 9.72 -19.39 12.44
N SER A 179 8.61 -19.60 11.73
CA SER A 179 7.26 -19.52 12.30
C SER A 179 7.03 -20.62 13.32
N VAL A 180 6.93 -20.24 14.60
CA VAL A 180 6.28 -21.04 15.63
C VAL A 180 4.88 -20.45 15.79
N HIS A 181 3.85 -21.25 15.56
CA HIS A 181 2.48 -20.77 15.69
C HIS A 181 2.23 -20.29 17.13
N HIS A 182 1.85 -19.02 17.29
CA HIS A 182 1.59 -18.44 18.60
C HIS A 182 0.12 -18.65 18.99
N PRO A 183 -0.21 -19.18 20.18
CA PRO A 183 -1.59 -19.50 20.56
C PRO A 183 -2.54 -18.28 20.54
N ASN A 184 -2.01 -17.07 20.77
CA ASN A 184 -2.80 -15.84 20.76
C ASN A 184 -2.81 -15.11 19.39
N GLU A 185 -2.22 -15.68 18.35
CA GLU A 185 -2.04 -15.05 17.03
C GLU A 185 -3.36 -14.50 16.46
N ASN A 186 -4.43 -15.29 16.49
CA ASN A 186 -5.74 -14.86 15.99
C ASN A 186 -6.34 -13.70 16.78
N LYS A 187 -6.15 -13.67 18.10
CA LYS A 187 -6.65 -12.60 18.96
C LYS A 187 -5.98 -11.27 18.62
N VAL A 188 -4.66 -11.29 18.43
CA VAL A 188 -3.88 -10.12 18.01
C VAL A 188 -4.35 -9.65 16.63
N PHE A 189 -4.55 -10.58 15.67
CA PHE A 189 -5.11 -10.23 14.36
C PHE A 189 -6.49 -9.57 14.45
N TYR A 190 -7.38 -10.01 15.34
CA TYR A 190 -8.67 -9.36 15.54
C TYR A 190 -8.54 -7.94 16.11
N HIS A 191 -7.65 -7.72 17.09
CA HIS A 191 -7.39 -6.37 17.61
C HIS A 191 -6.86 -5.45 16.51
N LEU A 192 -5.90 -5.92 15.71
CA LEU A 192 -5.36 -5.18 14.56
C LEU A 192 -6.46 -4.88 13.52
N LEU A 193 -7.36 -5.84 13.27
CA LEU A 193 -8.51 -5.66 12.37
C LEU A 193 -9.45 -4.56 12.87
N TYR A 194 -9.82 -4.59 14.16
CA TYR A 194 -10.71 -3.57 14.73
C TYR A 194 -10.10 -2.18 14.68
N ILE A 195 -8.81 -2.02 15.00
CA ILE A 195 -8.09 -0.74 14.86
C ILE A 195 -8.12 -0.26 13.41
N SER A 196 -7.87 -1.17 12.45
CA SER A 196 -7.84 -0.84 11.02
C SER A 196 -9.21 -0.44 10.48
N LEU A 197 -10.28 -1.14 10.90
CA LEU A 197 -11.66 -0.81 10.55
C LEU A 197 -12.09 0.53 11.18
N ALA A 198 -11.69 0.80 12.42
CA ALA A 198 -11.95 2.08 13.08
C ALA A 198 -11.27 3.24 12.34
N LEU A 199 -10.00 3.09 11.94
CA LEU A 199 -9.28 4.07 11.13
C LEU A 199 -9.98 4.30 9.78
N ALA A 200 -10.36 3.22 9.08
CA ALA A 200 -11.05 3.33 7.80
C ALA A 200 -12.42 4.02 7.93
N GLY A 201 -13.19 3.67 8.96
CA GLY A 201 -14.47 4.33 9.27
C GLY A 201 -14.30 5.81 9.61
N PHE A 202 -13.29 6.15 10.42
CA PHE A 202 -12.94 7.53 10.74
C PHE A 202 -12.61 8.33 9.48
N LEU A 203 -11.73 7.81 8.62
CA LEU A 203 -11.37 8.45 7.35
C LEU A 203 -12.57 8.61 6.41
N MET A 204 -13.47 7.63 6.36
CA MET A 204 -14.69 7.71 5.57
C MET A 204 -15.61 8.83 6.04
N VAL A 205 -15.91 8.90 7.35
CA VAL A 205 -16.73 9.97 7.94
C VAL A 205 -16.08 11.33 7.70
N LEU A 206 -14.78 11.43 7.90
CA LEU A 206 -14.00 12.64 7.68
C LEU A 206 -14.09 13.13 6.23
N ILE A 207 -13.91 12.26 5.23
CA ILE A 207 -14.01 12.63 3.81
C ILE A 207 -15.43 13.11 3.48
N ILE A 208 -16.46 12.46 4.03
CA ILE A 208 -17.85 12.90 3.87
C ILE A 208 -18.05 14.29 4.48
N MET A 209 -17.49 14.56 5.67
CA MET A 209 -17.54 15.88 6.30
C MET A 209 -16.80 16.94 5.48
N GLN A 210 -15.62 16.64 4.96
CA GLN A 210 -14.83 17.55 4.12
C GLN A 210 -15.53 17.90 2.79
N ASN A 211 -16.36 16.99 2.27
CA ASN A 211 -17.18 17.26 1.09
C ASN A 211 -18.38 18.20 1.37
N LYS A 212 -18.70 18.45 2.65
CA LYS A 212 -19.83 19.29 3.07
C LYS A 212 -19.39 20.57 3.78
N LEU A 213 -18.25 20.53 4.47
CA LEU A 213 -17.71 21.59 5.30
C LEU A 213 -16.32 21.94 4.81
N SER A 214 -16.01 23.24 4.73
CA SER A 214 -14.65 23.71 4.50
C SER A 214 -13.84 23.60 5.78
N PHE A 215 -12.78 22.80 5.76
CA PHE A 215 -11.88 22.66 6.91
C PHE A 215 -10.80 23.73 6.87
N THR A 216 -10.44 24.23 8.04
CA THR A 216 -9.31 25.12 8.28
C THR A 216 -8.04 24.31 8.51
N ARG A 217 -6.87 24.95 8.34
CA ARG A 217 -5.58 24.28 8.54
C ARG A 217 -5.41 23.66 9.93
N PRO A 218 -5.78 24.32 11.06
CA PRO A 218 -5.69 23.69 12.38
C PRO A 218 -6.55 22.42 12.51
N GLU A 219 -7.71 22.37 11.86
CA GLU A 219 -8.57 21.18 11.85
C GLU A 219 -7.90 20.04 11.06
N TYR A 220 -7.32 20.34 9.90
CA TYR A 220 -6.53 19.35 9.14
C TYR A 220 -5.33 18.83 9.94
N VAL A 221 -4.61 19.69 10.66
CA VAL A 221 -3.50 19.27 11.52
C VAL A 221 -3.99 18.35 12.65
N THR A 222 -5.11 18.72 13.31
CA THR A 222 -5.71 17.90 14.37
C THR A 222 -6.09 16.51 13.84
N VAL A 223 -6.74 16.47 12.69
CA VAL A 223 -7.10 15.23 12.01
C VAL A 223 -5.85 14.42 11.63
N GLY A 224 -4.81 15.07 11.11
CA GLY A 224 -3.54 14.42 10.78
C GLY A 224 -2.87 13.78 12.01
N VAL A 225 -2.92 14.44 13.17
CA VAL A 225 -2.44 13.89 14.45
C VAL A 225 -3.28 12.68 14.87
N VAL A 226 -4.60 12.74 14.75
CA VAL A 226 -5.49 11.60 15.06
C VAL A 226 -5.17 10.41 14.15
N VAL A 227 -5.03 10.63 12.85
CA VAL A 227 -4.61 9.59 11.89
C VAL A 227 -3.26 8.99 12.29
N PHE A 228 -2.29 9.83 12.65
CA PHE A 228 -0.97 9.37 13.09
C PHE A 228 -1.04 8.53 14.37
N ILE A 229 -1.87 8.91 15.35
CA ILE A 229 -2.12 8.12 16.55
C ILE A 229 -2.71 6.75 16.17
N PHE A 230 -3.72 6.70 15.30
CA PHE A 230 -4.28 5.45 14.80
C PHE A 230 -3.24 4.55 14.13
N LEU A 231 -2.30 5.11 13.37
CA LEU A 231 -1.21 4.36 12.75
C LEU A 231 -0.20 3.79 13.75
N LEU A 232 -0.09 4.40 14.94
CA LEU A 232 0.77 3.91 16.02
C LEU A 232 0.07 2.91 16.95
N LEU A 233 -1.26 2.86 17.00
CA LEU A 233 -2.00 1.89 17.83
C LEU A 233 -1.61 0.42 17.59
N PRO A 234 -1.41 -0.06 16.34
CA PRO A 234 -0.91 -1.41 16.10
C PRO A 234 0.39 -1.74 16.83
N LEU A 235 1.26 -0.75 17.04
CA LEU A 235 2.52 -0.96 17.75
C LEU A 235 2.29 -1.26 19.24
N VAL A 236 1.26 -0.64 19.84
CA VAL A 236 0.87 -0.90 21.23
C VAL A 236 0.41 -2.35 21.39
N GLU A 237 -0.41 -2.85 20.46
CA GLU A 237 -0.85 -4.26 20.47
C GLU A 237 0.33 -5.24 20.36
N VAL A 238 1.32 -4.93 19.52
CA VAL A 238 2.55 -5.75 19.37
C VAL A 238 3.38 -5.77 20.66
N PHE A 239 3.40 -4.68 21.45
CA PHE A 239 4.06 -4.67 22.75
C PHE A 239 3.26 -5.40 23.82
N LEU A 240 1.93 -5.30 23.80
CA LEU A 240 1.05 -6.00 24.74
C LEU A 240 1.05 -7.52 24.52
N GLU A 241 1.22 -7.98 23.28
CA GLU A 241 1.35 -9.41 22.97
C GLU A 241 2.55 -10.06 23.66
N LYS A 242 3.64 -9.32 23.88
CA LYS A 242 4.86 -9.85 24.50
C LYS A 242 4.78 -10.00 26.02
N LYS A 243 3.69 -9.56 26.65
CA LYS A 243 3.51 -9.58 28.10
C LYS A 243 2.61 -10.74 28.52
#